data_AF-A0A524JIM9-F1
#
_entry.id   AF-A0A524JIM9-F1
#
_cell.length_a   1.000
_cell.length_b   1.000
_cell.length_c   1.000
_cell.angle_alpha   90.00
_cell.angle_beta   90.00
_cell.angle_gamma   90.00
#
_symmetry.space_group_name_H-M   'P 1'
#
loop_
_entity.id
_entity.type
_entity.pdbx_description
1 polymer ?
#
loop_
_entity_poly.entity_id
_entity_poly.type
_entity_poly.pdbx_seq_one_letter_code
_entity_poly.pdbx_strand_id
1 'polypeptide(L)'
;MSEEKRKILEMLADKKITVDDAEKLLTAVSDRAAESAGDSAGKTGPKFLRVLVEPAPNDPDSDRVNIRVPLNLVRAGLKFASFIPHQVQEKINKEMKEKGVPFDLSHFNSQDIEALLVHLNDLTVEVEGKEKVRVFCE
;
A
#
# COMPACT_ATOMS: atom_id res chain seq x y z
N MET A 1 -7.94 15.31 -20.03
CA MET A 1 -6.62 15.87 -20.36
C MET A 1 -5.88 16.11 -19.05
N SER A 2 -4.70 15.54 -18.84
CA SER A 2 -3.89 15.87 -17.65
C SER A 2 -3.37 17.30 -17.75
N GLU A 3 -3.17 17.98 -16.62
CA GLU A 3 -2.64 19.35 -16.58
C GLU A 3 -1.28 19.46 -17.29
N GLU A 4 -0.47 18.41 -17.19
CA GLU A 4 0.85 18.32 -17.82
C GLU A 4 0.75 18.32 -19.35
N LYS A 5 -0.21 17.55 -19.92
CA LYS A 5 -0.46 17.54 -21.37
C LYS A 5 -0.93 18.90 -21.88
N ARG A 6 -1.74 19.61 -21.10
CA ARG A 6 -2.18 20.98 -21.43
C ARG A 6 -1.01 21.97 -21.46
N LYS A 7 -0.11 21.88 -20.47
CA LYS A 7 1.08 22.76 -20.38
C LYS A 7 2.05 22.56 -21.55
N ILE A 8 2.23 21.33 -22.00
CA ILE A 8 3.08 21.02 -23.18
C ILE A 8 2.47 21.64 -24.45
N LEU A 9 1.15 21.55 -24.63
CA LEU A 9 0.46 22.14 -25.78
C LEU A 9 0.47 23.68 -25.75
N GLU A 10 0.36 24.30 -24.56
CA GLU A 10 0.54 25.74 -24.39
C GLU A 10 1.98 26.17 -24.73
N MET A 11 3.00 25.42 -24.32
CA MET A 11 4.40 25.70 -24.68
C MET A 11 4.66 25.57 -26.19
N LEU A 12 3.99 24.64 -26.86
CA LEU A 12 4.05 24.49 -28.32
C LEU A 12 3.36 25.68 -29.02
N ALA A 13 2.19 26.10 -28.53
CA ALA A 13 1.45 27.26 -29.04
C ALA A 13 2.25 28.57 -28.88
N ASP A 14 2.93 28.72 -27.74
CA ASP A 14 3.84 29.83 -27.45
C ASP A 14 5.17 29.75 -28.22
N LYS A 15 5.39 28.70 -29.03
CA LYS A 15 6.65 28.41 -29.76
C LYS A 15 7.89 28.32 -28.87
N LYS A 16 7.71 27.96 -27.59
CA LYS A 16 8.83 27.76 -26.64
C LYS A 16 9.54 26.43 -26.86
N ILE A 17 8.88 25.49 -27.55
CA ILE A 17 9.39 24.16 -27.91
C ILE A 17 9.08 23.87 -29.38
N THR A 18 9.83 22.94 -29.96
CA THR A 18 9.56 22.44 -31.32
C THR A 18 8.48 21.36 -31.31
N VAL A 19 7.95 21.02 -32.48
CA VAL A 19 6.98 19.92 -32.65
C VAL A 19 7.61 18.60 -32.19
N ASP A 20 8.85 18.33 -32.58
CA ASP A 20 9.59 17.12 -32.18
C ASP A 20 9.78 17.01 -30.67
N ASP A 21 10.05 18.13 -30.00
CA ASP A 21 10.19 18.17 -28.54
C ASP A 21 8.84 17.93 -27.85
N ALA A 22 7.77 18.50 -28.39
CA ALA A 22 6.42 18.29 -27.88
C ALA A 22 6.00 16.81 -28.01
N GLU A 23 6.30 16.15 -29.13
CA GLU A 23 6.02 14.72 -29.33
C GLU A 23 6.78 13.85 -28.31
N LYS A 24 8.06 14.13 -28.07
CA LYS A 24 8.86 13.42 -27.07
C LYS A 24 8.32 13.61 -25.65
N LEU A 25 7.95 14.85 -25.30
CA LEU A 25 7.39 15.16 -23.98
C LEU A 25 6.01 14.53 -23.77
N LEU A 26 5.15 14.54 -24.79
CA LEU A 26 3.84 13.90 -24.73
C LEU A 26 3.93 12.38 -24.62
N THR A 27 4.93 11.78 -25.28
CA THR A 27 5.25 10.35 -25.16
C THR A 27 5.72 10.02 -23.76
N ALA A 28 6.72 10.76 -23.22
CA ALA A 28 7.24 10.54 -21.87
C ALA A 28 6.17 10.70 -20.77
N VAL A 29 5.25 11.67 -20.90
CA VAL A 29 4.13 11.83 -19.97
C VAL A 29 3.12 10.69 -20.09
N SER A 30 2.92 10.15 -21.30
CA SER A 30 2.02 9.02 -21.52
C SER A 30 2.64 7.70 -21.03
N ASP A 31 3.94 7.51 -21.17
CA ASP A 31 4.67 6.37 -20.63
C ASP A 31 4.70 6.41 -19.10
N ARG A 32 4.93 7.56 -18.48
CA ARG A 32 4.81 7.72 -17.02
C ARG A 32 3.39 7.44 -16.52
N ALA A 33 2.37 7.86 -17.27
CA ALA A 33 0.98 7.54 -16.97
C ALA A 33 0.68 6.04 -17.17
N ALA A 34 1.33 5.39 -18.13
CA ALA A 34 1.24 3.96 -18.39
C ALA A 34 2.07 3.12 -17.41
N GLU A 35 3.14 3.64 -16.81
CA GLU A 35 3.85 3.01 -15.67
C GLU A 35 3.02 3.14 -14.40
N SER A 36 2.32 4.27 -14.23
CA SER A 36 1.35 4.47 -13.14
C SER A 36 0.08 3.62 -13.30
N ALA A 37 -0.34 3.34 -14.54
CA ALA A 37 -1.52 2.54 -14.87
C ALA A 37 -1.21 1.06 -15.16
N GLY A 38 0.04 0.74 -15.52
CA GLY A 38 0.53 -0.58 -15.91
C GLY A 38 0.77 -1.52 -14.73
N ASP A 39 0.88 -0.96 -13.52
CA ASP A 39 0.91 -1.76 -12.28
C ASP A 39 -0.47 -1.90 -11.63
N SER A 40 -1.52 -1.32 -12.23
CA SER A 40 -2.90 -1.36 -11.70
C SER A 40 -3.94 -1.91 -12.68
N ALA A 41 -3.55 -2.29 -13.91
CA ALA A 41 -4.42 -2.99 -14.84
C ALA A 41 -4.52 -4.49 -14.52
N GLY A 42 -5.36 -4.84 -13.54
CA GLY A 42 -6.04 -6.14 -13.53
C GLY A 42 -5.82 -7.08 -12.35
N LYS A 43 -4.91 -6.78 -11.40
CA LYS A 43 -4.83 -7.56 -10.16
C LYS A 43 -5.71 -6.90 -9.11
N THR A 44 -6.89 -7.45 -8.86
CA THR A 44 -7.59 -7.18 -7.60
C THR A 44 -6.63 -7.57 -6.49
N GLY A 45 -5.98 -6.58 -5.85
CA GLY A 45 -5.03 -6.84 -4.76
C GLY A 45 -5.68 -7.70 -3.67
N PRO A 46 -4.86 -8.32 -2.80
CA PRO A 46 -5.36 -9.31 -1.86
C PRO A 46 -6.50 -8.74 -1.01
N LYS A 47 -7.51 -9.58 -0.78
CA LYS A 47 -8.72 -9.27 -0.03
C LYS A 47 -8.52 -9.52 1.45
N PHE A 48 -7.77 -10.55 1.83
CA PHE A 48 -7.53 -10.89 3.22
C PHE A 48 -6.06 -11.26 3.48
N LEU A 49 -5.59 -10.93 4.68
CA LEU A 49 -4.40 -11.52 5.29
C LEU A 49 -4.86 -12.65 6.20
N ARG A 50 -4.28 -13.84 6.02
CA ARG A 50 -4.61 -15.05 6.77
C ARG A 50 -3.43 -15.47 7.62
N VAL A 51 -3.69 -15.76 8.89
CA VAL A 51 -2.71 -16.31 9.84
C VAL A 51 -3.25 -17.64 10.34
N LEU A 52 -2.49 -18.71 10.10
CA LEU A 52 -2.79 -20.05 10.57
C LEU A 52 -1.68 -20.53 11.49
N VAL A 53 -2.07 -21.09 12.63
CA VAL A 53 -1.18 -21.84 13.52
C VAL A 53 -1.78 -23.21 13.70
N GLU A 54 -1.02 -24.22 13.29
CA GLU A 54 -1.37 -25.63 13.45
C GLU A 54 -0.44 -26.26 14.49
N PRO A 55 -1.00 -27.01 15.46
CA PRO A 55 -0.20 -27.74 16.44
C PRO A 55 0.68 -28.78 15.75
N ALA A 56 1.85 -29.05 16.32
CA ALA A 56 2.71 -30.10 15.80
C ALA A 56 2.12 -31.49 16.04
N PRO A 57 2.52 -32.51 15.24
CA PRO A 57 1.98 -33.86 15.34
C PRO A 57 2.17 -34.51 16.72
N ASN A 58 3.19 -34.07 17.45
CA ASN A 58 3.57 -34.56 18.77
C ASN A 58 2.91 -33.79 19.93
N ASP A 59 2.18 -32.71 19.66
CA ASP A 59 1.46 -31.92 20.67
C ASP A 59 0.12 -31.40 20.10
N PRO A 60 -0.85 -32.29 19.84
CA PRO A 60 -2.10 -31.96 19.16
C PRO A 60 -3.05 -31.09 19.99
N ASP A 61 -2.81 -30.98 21.30
CA ASP A 61 -3.61 -30.21 22.24
C ASP A 61 -3.19 -28.73 22.31
N SER A 62 -2.10 -28.34 21.62
CA SER A 62 -1.72 -26.92 21.51
C SER A 62 -2.74 -26.09 20.75
N ASP A 63 -2.69 -24.78 20.96
CA ASP A 63 -3.66 -23.82 20.46
C ASP A 63 -3.71 -23.80 18.92
N ARG A 64 -4.93 -23.82 18.38
CA ARG A 64 -5.19 -23.65 16.95
C ARG A 64 -5.63 -22.23 16.67
N VAL A 65 -4.91 -21.55 15.78
CA VAL A 65 -5.21 -20.17 15.39
C VAL A 65 -5.61 -20.12 13.92
N ASN A 66 -6.72 -19.45 13.63
CA ASN A 66 -7.19 -19.19 12.28
C ASN A 66 -7.77 -17.77 12.23
N ILE A 67 -6.93 -16.82 11.84
CA ILE A 67 -7.28 -15.41 11.75
C ILE A 67 -7.41 -15.02 10.28
N ARG A 68 -8.46 -14.27 9.96
CA ARG A 68 -8.72 -13.71 8.63
C ARG A 68 -8.97 -12.22 8.76
N VAL A 69 -8.04 -11.40 8.27
CA VAL A 69 -8.09 -9.94 8.36
C VAL A 69 -8.42 -9.35 6.99
N PRO A 70 -9.57 -8.69 6.81
CA PRO A 70 -9.91 -8.03 5.55
C PRO A 70 -8.97 -6.84 5.29
N LEU A 71 -8.25 -6.84 4.17
CA LEU A 71 -7.30 -5.76 3.84
C LEU A 71 -8.02 -4.46 3.47
N ASN A 72 -9.28 -4.53 3.04
CA ASN A 72 -10.13 -3.34 2.90
C ASN A 72 -10.41 -2.64 4.25
N LEU A 73 -10.47 -3.37 5.38
CA LEU A 73 -10.61 -2.77 6.71
C LEU A 73 -9.35 -2.01 7.10
N VAL A 74 -8.18 -2.58 6.81
CA VAL A 74 -6.87 -1.93 6.99
C VAL A 74 -6.80 -0.65 6.15
N ARG A 75 -7.17 -0.72 4.86
CA ARG A 75 -7.29 0.45 3.98
C ARG A 75 -8.22 1.53 4.57
N ALA A 76 -9.40 1.14 5.07
CA ALA A 76 -10.37 2.07 5.61
C ALA A 76 -9.88 2.75 6.91
N GLY A 77 -9.28 1.97 7.83
CA GLY A 77 -8.74 2.50 9.09
C GLY A 77 -7.58 3.47 8.86
N LEU A 78 -6.73 3.22 7.88
CA LEU A 78 -5.60 4.09 7.55
C LEU A 78 -6.03 5.34 6.76
N LYS A 79 -7.01 5.22 5.85
CA LYS A 79 -7.66 6.40 5.25
C LYS A 79 -8.31 7.26 6.32
N PHE A 80 -8.96 6.67 7.32
CA PHE A 80 -9.48 7.39 8.47
C PHE A 80 -8.38 8.12 9.25
N ALA A 81 -7.23 7.47 9.50
CA ALA A 81 -6.10 8.08 10.17
C ALA A 81 -5.59 9.35 9.47
N SER A 82 -5.60 9.38 8.13
CA SER A 82 -5.20 10.58 7.35
C SER A 82 -6.11 11.80 7.54
N PHE A 83 -7.35 11.61 8.01
CA PHE A 83 -8.27 12.71 8.34
C PHE A 83 -8.11 13.22 9.78
N ILE A 84 -7.29 12.59 10.60
CA ILE A 84 -7.03 13.03 11.98
C ILE A 84 -6.14 14.29 11.92
N PRO A 85 -6.54 15.42 12.52
CA PRO A 85 -5.72 16.64 12.53
C PRO A 85 -4.36 16.43 13.22
N HIS A 86 -3.31 17.12 12.74
CA HIS A 86 -1.94 16.98 13.26
C HIS A 86 -1.84 17.13 14.80
N GLN A 87 -2.54 18.12 15.38
CA GLN A 87 -2.58 18.33 16.83
C GLN A 87 -3.14 17.12 17.62
N VAL A 88 -3.96 16.28 16.99
CA VAL A 88 -4.50 15.05 17.59
C VAL A 88 -3.54 13.88 17.36
N GLN A 89 -2.93 13.80 16.18
CA GLN A 89 -1.90 12.79 15.87
C GLN A 89 -0.74 12.87 16.86
N GLU A 90 -0.23 14.08 17.16
CA GLU A 90 0.87 14.28 18.12
C GLU A 90 0.54 13.76 19.53
N LYS A 91 -0.68 14.01 20.00
CA LYS A 91 -1.14 13.51 21.31
C LYS A 91 -1.21 11.99 21.34
N ILE A 92 -1.75 11.38 20.29
CA ILE A 92 -1.83 9.92 20.18
C ILE A 92 -0.44 9.31 20.11
N ASN A 93 0.43 9.84 19.26
CA ASN A 93 1.82 9.37 19.11
C ASN A 93 2.59 9.45 20.42
N LYS A 94 2.44 10.56 21.17
CA LYS A 94 3.07 10.73 22.48
C LYS A 94 2.61 9.64 23.47
N GLU A 95 1.30 9.45 23.60
CA GLU A 95 0.71 8.47 24.52
C GLU A 95 1.10 7.02 24.15
N MET A 96 1.12 6.69 22.86
CA MET A 96 1.55 5.38 22.36
C MET A 96 3.02 5.11 22.68
N LYS A 97 3.88 6.11 22.46
CA LYS A 97 5.32 6.04 22.76
C LYS A 97 5.58 5.87 24.26
N GLU A 98 4.85 6.59 25.11
CA GLU A 98 4.92 6.44 26.56
C GLU A 98 4.51 5.04 27.03
N LYS A 99 3.59 4.39 26.32
CA LYS A 99 3.18 2.99 26.54
C LYS A 99 4.08 1.96 25.86
N GLY A 100 5.20 2.40 25.26
CA GLY A 100 6.17 1.52 24.60
C GLY A 100 5.68 0.94 23.28
N VAL A 101 4.61 1.49 22.69
CA VAL A 101 4.10 1.07 21.38
C VAL A 101 4.83 1.89 20.31
N PRO A 102 5.64 1.26 19.42
CA PRO A 102 6.34 1.96 18.35
C PRO A 102 5.36 2.26 17.20
N PHE A 103 4.47 3.21 17.41
CA PHE A 103 3.43 3.59 16.45
C PHE A 103 3.48 5.10 16.19
N ASP A 104 3.49 5.46 14.90
CA ASP A 104 3.53 6.86 14.46
C ASP A 104 2.53 7.08 13.31
N LEU A 105 1.47 7.84 13.61
CA LEU A 105 0.40 8.19 12.67
C LEU A 105 0.86 9.08 11.51
N SER A 106 1.95 9.82 11.67
CA SER A 106 2.41 10.80 10.67
C SER A 106 3.00 10.16 9.41
N HIS A 107 3.44 8.90 9.50
CA HIS A 107 4.00 8.15 8.39
C HIS A 107 2.96 7.35 7.59
N PHE A 108 1.68 7.40 7.99
CA PHE A 108 0.61 6.70 7.27
C PHE A 108 -0.01 7.62 6.20
N ASN A 109 0.61 7.67 5.02
CA ASN A 109 -0.03 8.25 3.83
C ASN A 109 -0.72 7.16 3.00
N SER A 110 -1.81 7.52 2.31
CA SER A 110 -2.63 6.54 1.58
C SER A 110 -1.93 5.94 0.36
N GLN A 111 -0.97 6.66 -0.22
CA GLN A 111 -0.28 6.24 -1.45
C GLN A 111 0.75 5.13 -1.17
N ASP A 112 1.56 5.28 -0.13
CA ASP A 112 2.57 4.29 0.26
C ASP A 112 1.91 2.96 0.68
N ILE A 113 0.73 3.03 1.30
CA ILE A 113 -0.03 1.84 1.68
C ILE A 113 -0.59 1.12 0.45
N GLU A 114 -1.11 1.87 -0.53
CA GLU A 114 -1.61 1.26 -1.75
C GLU A 114 -0.48 0.53 -2.49
N ALA A 115 0.73 1.12 -2.55
CA ALA A 115 1.92 0.45 -3.07
C ALA A 115 2.31 -0.79 -2.23
N LEU A 116 2.31 -0.69 -0.91
CA LEU A 116 2.65 -1.81 -0.03
C LEU A 116 1.66 -2.98 -0.15
N LEU A 117 0.37 -2.69 -0.38
CA LEU A 117 -0.66 -3.69 -0.58
C LEU A 117 -0.53 -4.44 -1.92
N VAL A 118 0.07 -3.81 -2.94
CA VAL A 118 0.40 -4.50 -4.20
C VAL A 118 1.48 -5.57 -3.94
N HIS A 119 2.52 -5.21 -3.18
CA HIS A 119 3.61 -6.13 -2.84
C HIS A 119 3.22 -7.22 -1.84
N LEU A 120 2.23 -6.95 -0.98
CA LEU A 120 1.73 -7.95 -0.02
C LEU A 120 1.12 -9.19 -0.67
N ASN A 121 0.75 -9.12 -1.95
CA ASN A 121 0.19 -10.26 -2.67
C ASN A 121 1.16 -11.45 -2.76
N ASP A 122 2.46 -11.17 -2.77
CA ASP A 122 3.51 -12.20 -2.86
C ASP A 122 4.06 -12.59 -1.48
N LEU A 123 3.55 -11.99 -0.39
CA LEU A 123 3.99 -12.31 0.96
C LEU A 123 3.48 -13.69 1.36
N THR A 124 4.42 -14.62 1.53
CA THR A 124 4.19 -15.91 2.17
C THR A 124 5.25 -16.12 3.24
N VAL A 125 4.82 -16.37 4.47
CA VAL A 125 5.70 -16.72 5.59
C VAL A 125 5.28 -18.10 6.09
N GLU A 126 6.22 -19.03 6.08
CA GLU A 126 6.03 -20.36 6.63
C GLU A 126 7.13 -20.64 7.66
N VAL A 127 6.72 -21.05 8.85
CA VAL A 127 7.63 -21.44 9.93
C VAL A 127 7.33 -22.89 10.28
N GLU A 128 8.33 -23.75 10.12
CA GLU A 128 8.30 -25.13 10.59
C GLU A 128 9.12 -25.23 11.88
N GLY A 129 8.43 -25.12 13.01
CA GLY A 129 9.03 -25.23 14.35
C GLY A 129 8.30 -26.26 15.21
N LYS A 130 8.14 -25.96 16.50
CA LYS A 130 7.25 -26.72 17.40
C LYS A 130 5.77 -26.60 17.02
N GLU A 131 5.42 -25.57 16.26
CA GLU A 131 4.10 -25.37 15.66
C GLU A 131 4.32 -24.96 14.21
N LYS A 132 3.33 -25.22 13.35
CA LYS A 132 3.33 -24.77 11.97
C LYS A 132 2.61 -23.45 11.86
N VAL A 133 3.34 -22.39 11.52
CA VAL A 133 2.77 -21.05 11.32
C VAL A 133 2.79 -20.73 9.83
N ARG A 134 1.64 -20.31 9.29
CA ARG A 134 1.50 -19.83 7.91
C ARG A 134 0.84 -18.47 7.88
N VAL A 135 1.50 -17.50 7.26
CA VAL A 135 0.96 -16.16 7.01
C VAL A 135 1.00 -15.89 5.52
N PHE A 136 -0.16 -15.59 4.93
CA PHE A 136 -0.29 -15.36 3.50
C PHE A 136 -1.49 -14.48 3.17
N CYS A 137 -1.53 -13.96 1.94
CA CYS A 137 -2.62 -13.15 1.42
C CYS A 137 -3.53 -13.96 0.46
N GLU A 138 -4.85 -13.70 0.49
CA GLU A 138 -5.89 -14.30 -0.38
C GLU A 138 -6.82 -13.25 -1.00
#